data_AF-A0A397GBL5-F1
#
_entry.id   AF-A0A397GBL5-F1
#
_cell.length_a   1.000
_cell.length_b   1.000
_cell.length_c   1.000
_cell.angle_alpha   90.00
_cell.angle_beta   90.00
_cell.angle_gamma   90.00
#
_symmetry.space_group_name_H-M   'P 1'
#
loop_
_entity.id
_entity.type
_entity.pdbx_description
1 polymer ?
#
loop_
_entity_poly.entity_id
_entity_poly.type
_entity_poly.pdbx_seq_one_letter_code
_entity_poly.pdbx_strand_id
1 'polypeptide(L)'
;MSCPKCSQKKTGPDFWTFWYKPRYSKHFQNGFDKWASGNNKIDKFIQDVQPNANDLKMFSTIHNAKWINGTIDEWDIENQQWKRNKRNCQNSETEVTLKKFDNFVNINDVLNEMGNHLITNSIIYYMSIKFYGITQDPEIHSHIMVLQYAKDGNLREYVKTNFNNINWSQKLYLLLELSLKMMKIHELDIVHQDFHPGNILSSDKKSIQI
;
A
#
# COMPACT_ATOMS: atom_id res chain seq x y z
N MET A 1 -22.48 8.86 -29.51
CA MET A 1 -21.58 9.89 -28.93
C MET A 1 -20.16 9.37 -28.86
N SER A 2 -19.24 9.99 -29.60
CA SER A 2 -17.78 9.76 -29.60
C SER A 2 -17.09 10.62 -28.52
N CYS A 3 -15.95 10.15 -28.01
CA CYS A 3 -15.13 10.89 -27.06
C CYS A 3 -14.45 12.09 -27.75
N PRO A 4 -14.59 13.33 -27.23
CA PRO A 4 -14.03 14.53 -27.87
C PRO A 4 -12.50 14.56 -27.96
N LYS A 5 -11.78 13.69 -27.23
CA LYS A 5 -10.31 13.71 -27.15
C LYS A 5 -9.59 12.69 -28.02
N CYS A 6 -10.26 11.64 -28.52
CA CYS A 6 -9.55 10.52 -29.17
C CYS A 6 -10.16 9.98 -30.47
N SER A 7 -11.21 10.61 -31.02
CA SER A 7 -11.75 10.34 -32.36
C SER A 7 -12.08 8.87 -32.72
N GLN A 8 -12.20 7.96 -31.75
CA GLN A 8 -12.61 6.58 -32.02
C GLN A 8 -14.14 6.41 -31.94
N LYS A 9 -14.71 5.68 -32.91
CA LYS A 9 -16.13 5.34 -32.96
C LYS A 9 -16.44 4.16 -32.03
N LYS A 10 -17.56 4.28 -31.31
CA LYS A 10 -18.10 3.21 -30.46
C LYS A 10 -18.58 2.04 -31.31
N THR A 11 -18.18 0.83 -30.96
CA THR A 11 -18.71 -0.43 -31.53
C THR A 11 -19.21 -1.33 -30.41
N GLY A 12 -20.49 -1.74 -30.50
CA GLY A 12 -21.04 -2.92 -29.82
C GLY A 12 -21.80 -2.66 -28.50
N PRO A 13 -23.02 -3.21 -28.32
CA PRO A 13 -23.85 -2.96 -27.14
C PRO A 13 -23.84 -4.19 -26.20
N ASP A 14 -22.91 -4.26 -25.26
CA ASP A 14 -23.02 -5.22 -24.15
C ASP A 14 -22.45 -4.61 -22.87
N PHE A 15 -23.29 -4.59 -21.82
CA PHE A 15 -22.87 -4.35 -20.44
C PHE A 15 -21.73 -5.32 -20.12
N TRP A 16 -20.57 -4.82 -19.65
CA TRP A 16 -19.42 -5.52 -19.00
C TRP A 16 -18.00 -5.09 -19.40
N THR A 17 -17.76 -3.92 -20.01
CA THR A 17 -16.37 -3.40 -20.15
C THR A 17 -16.23 -1.91 -19.84
N PHE A 18 -16.09 -1.57 -18.56
CA PHE A 18 -15.59 -0.27 -18.11
C PHE A 18 -14.27 -0.43 -17.34
N TRP A 19 -13.20 -0.74 -18.05
CA TRP A 19 -11.85 -0.41 -17.59
C TRP A 19 -11.05 0.13 -18.76
N TYR A 20 -11.08 1.45 -18.89
CA TYR A 20 -10.11 2.18 -19.69
C TYR A 20 -8.73 1.94 -19.06
N LYS A 21 -7.78 1.44 -19.85
CA LYS A 21 -6.35 1.53 -19.53
C LYS A 21 -5.89 2.94 -19.94
N PRO A 22 -5.45 3.82 -19.04
CA PRO A 22 -4.64 4.95 -19.46
C PRO A 22 -3.20 4.44 -19.53
N ARG A 23 -2.65 4.29 -20.73
CA ARG A 23 -1.19 4.27 -20.90
C ARG A 23 -0.69 5.69 -20.65
N TYR A 24 -0.50 6.04 -19.39
CA TYR A 24 0.05 7.34 -18.99
C TYR A 24 1.48 7.57 -19.52
N SER A 25 2.22 6.51 -19.87
CA SER A 25 3.59 6.63 -20.39
C SER A 25 3.69 7.45 -21.69
N LYS A 26 2.75 7.31 -22.63
CA LYS A 26 2.76 8.10 -23.88
C LYS A 26 2.39 9.57 -23.67
N HIS A 27 1.62 9.88 -22.62
CA HIS A 27 1.22 11.26 -22.33
C HIS A 27 2.40 12.08 -21.80
N PHE A 28 3.23 11.49 -20.92
CA PHE A 28 4.42 12.13 -20.38
C PHE A 28 5.57 12.20 -21.40
N GLN A 29 5.71 11.19 -22.28
CA GLN A 29 6.72 11.20 -23.35
C GLN A 29 6.59 12.39 -24.32
N ASN A 30 5.36 12.77 -24.65
CA ASN A 30 5.10 13.83 -25.63
C ASN A 30 5.29 15.27 -25.07
N GLY A 31 5.72 15.40 -23.81
CA GLY A 31 5.91 16.69 -23.12
C GLY A 31 7.34 16.97 -22.62
N PHE A 32 8.29 16.04 -22.79
CA PHE A 32 9.65 16.17 -22.26
C PHE A 32 10.37 17.43 -22.76
N ASP A 33 10.24 17.75 -24.05
CA ASP A 33 10.93 18.91 -24.65
C ASP A 33 10.35 20.26 -24.19
N LYS A 34 9.19 20.24 -23.51
CA LYS A 34 8.45 21.43 -23.08
C LYS A 34 8.51 21.67 -21.57
N TRP A 35 9.06 20.72 -20.80
CA TRP A 35 9.13 20.81 -19.36
C TRP A 35 10.59 20.85 -18.90
N ALA A 36 11.03 22.02 -18.42
CA ALA A 36 12.31 22.18 -17.74
C ALA A 36 12.02 22.88 -16.41
N SER A 37 12.38 22.25 -15.30
CA SER A 37 12.21 22.80 -13.96
C SER A 37 13.13 23.99 -13.68
N GLY A 38 14.03 24.31 -14.63
CA GLY A 38 15.09 25.29 -14.47
C GLY A 38 16.31 24.73 -13.71
N ASN A 39 16.31 23.44 -13.39
CA ASN A 39 17.42 22.76 -12.73
C ASN A 39 17.89 21.55 -13.55
N ASN A 40 19.01 21.75 -14.24
CA ASN A 40 19.58 20.79 -15.19
C ASN A 40 19.89 19.40 -14.58
N LYS A 41 20.14 19.31 -13.26
CA LYS A 41 20.38 18.02 -12.60
C LYS A 41 19.08 17.24 -12.37
N ILE A 42 18.02 17.94 -11.98
CA ILE A 42 16.69 17.36 -11.75
C ILE A 42 16.07 16.95 -13.08
N ASP A 43 16.17 17.82 -14.09
CA ASP A 43 15.64 17.55 -15.43
C ASP A 43 16.29 16.31 -16.05
N LYS A 44 17.62 16.16 -15.90
CA LYS A 44 18.37 14.98 -16.35
C LYS A 44 17.95 13.71 -15.60
N PHE A 45 17.79 13.79 -14.28
CA PHE A 45 17.33 12.66 -13.47
C PHE A 45 15.93 12.17 -13.89
N ILE A 46 14.99 13.10 -14.13
CA ILE A 46 13.62 12.78 -14.57
C ILE A 46 13.64 12.11 -15.95
N GLN A 47 14.44 12.63 -16.89
CA GLN A 47 14.58 12.07 -18.23
C GLN A 47 15.21 10.67 -18.22
N ASP A 48 16.15 10.39 -17.31
CA ASP A 48 16.85 9.11 -17.23
C ASP A 48 15.99 8.00 -16.59
N VAL A 49 15.13 8.34 -15.62
CA VAL A 49 14.36 7.37 -14.82
C VAL A 49 13.00 7.01 -15.45
N GLN A 50 12.28 7.99 -16.00
CA GLN A 50 10.91 7.82 -16.48
C GLN A 50 10.73 6.82 -17.64
N PRO A 51 11.62 6.73 -18.66
CA PRO A 51 11.44 5.82 -19.79
C PRO A 51 11.57 4.34 -19.43
N ASN A 52 12.28 4.02 -18.34
CA ASN A 52 12.53 2.66 -17.87
C ASN A 52 11.66 2.26 -16.66
N ALA A 53 10.84 3.19 -16.15
CA ALA A 53 9.94 2.93 -15.03
C ALA A 53 8.68 2.20 -15.53
N ASN A 54 8.78 0.88 -15.69
CA ASN A 54 7.60 0.03 -15.94
C ASN A 54 6.73 -0.17 -14.70
N ASP A 55 7.23 0.20 -13.53
CA ASP A 55 6.47 0.36 -12.30
C ASP A 55 6.99 1.65 -11.66
N LEU A 56 6.24 2.76 -11.77
CA LEU A 56 6.37 3.88 -10.84
C LEU A 56 5.80 3.44 -9.48
N LYS A 57 6.50 2.47 -8.89
CA LYS A 57 6.40 2.05 -7.51
C LYS A 57 6.70 3.29 -6.69
N MET A 58 5.68 3.79 -5.99
CA MET A 58 5.81 4.92 -5.08
C MET A 58 7.05 4.72 -4.21
N PHE A 59 8.03 5.60 -4.40
CA PHE A 59 9.41 5.60 -3.90
C PHE A 59 9.56 5.16 -2.44
N SER A 60 9.47 3.85 -2.20
CA SER A 60 9.52 3.25 -0.87
C SER A 60 10.18 1.88 -0.89
N THR A 61 10.97 1.61 0.14
CA THR A 61 11.61 0.32 0.38
C THR A 61 10.95 -0.38 1.56
N ILE A 62 10.85 -1.70 1.47
CA ILE A 62 10.23 -2.53 2.50
C ILE A 62 11.31 -3.41 3.13
N HIS A 63 11.43 -3.34 4.46
CA HIS A 63 12.36 -4.15 5.24
C HIS A 63 11.61 -4.89 6.35
N ASN A 64 12.08 -6.08 6.72
CA ASN A 64 11.58 -6.78 7.90
C ASN A 64 12.50 -6.51 9.08
N ALA A 65 11.92 -6.33 10.25
CA ALA A 65 12.66 -6.07 11.48
C ALA A 65 12.01 -6.77 12.68
N LYS A 66 12.75 -6.82 13.79
CA LYS A 66 12.27 -7.36 15.06
C LYS A 66 12.20 -6.24 16.09
N TRP A 67 11.02 -6.08 16.68
CA TRP A 67 10.80 -5.16 17.77
C TRP A 67 11.11 -5.84 19.11
N ILE A 68 12.34 -5.62 19.58
CA ILE A 68 12.96 -6.34 20.72
C ILE A 68 12.18 -6.27 22.05
N ASN A 69 11.45 -5.18 22.28
CA ASN A 69 10.74 -4.94 23.54
C ASN A 69 9.22 -5.11 23.42
N GLY A 70 8.75 -5.62 22.28
CA GLY A 70 7.32 -5.69 21.96
C GLY A 70 6.70 -4.33 21.65
N THR A 71 5.44 -4.39 21.22
CA THR A 71 4.65 -3.22 20.83
C THR A 71 4.29 -2.36 22.03
N ILE A 72 4.21 -1.05 21.82
CA ILE A 72 3.68 -0.12 22.82
C ILE A 72 2.19 -0.39 23.03
N ASP A 73 1.76 -0.38 24.30
CA ASP A 73 0.37 -0.60 24.68
C ASP A 73 -0.25 0.69 25.19
N GLU A 74 0.25 1.20 26.32
CA GLU A 74 -0.27 2.39 26.99
C GLU A 74 0.85 3.20 27.67
N TRP A 75 0.57 4.47 27.97
CA TRP A 75 1.45 5.29 28.78
C TRP A 75 1.18 5.04 30.27
N ASP A 76 2.22 4.65 31.02
CA ASP A 76 2.16 4.57 32.48
C ASP A 76 2.38 5.95 33.08
N ILE A 77 1.33 6.56 33.61
CA ILE A 77 1.39 7.89 34.21
C ILE A 77 2.26 7.90 35.47
N GLU A 78 2.17 6.86 36.30
CA GLU A 78 2.88 6.78 37.58
C GLU A 78 4.38 6.62 37.36
N ASN A 79 4.77 5.74 36.45
CA ASN A 79 6.17 5.43 36.18
C ASN A 79 6.77 6.30 35.06
N GLN A 80 5.99 7.18 34.43
CA GLN A 80 6.38 8.03 33.30
C GLN A 80 7.10 7.25 32.18
N GLN A 81 6.59 6.07 31.85
CA GLN A 81 7.17 5.20 30.83
C GLN A 81 6.09 4.50 30.00
N TRP A 82 6.42 4.13 28.77
CA TRP A 82 5.51 3.32 27.95
C TRP A 82 5.44 1.90 28.49
N LYS A 83 4.23 1.46 28.86
CA LYS A 83 3.97 0.03 29.01
C LYS A 83 4.02 -0.63 27.65
N ARG A 84 4.67 -1.78 27.62
CA ARG A 84 4.83 -2.58 26.41
C ARG A 84 4.07 -3.87 26.57
N ASN A 85 3.32 -4.23 25.53
CA ASN A 85 2.62 -5.49 25.47
C ASN A 85 3.64 -6.61 25.22
N LYS A 86 4.14 -7.19 26.31
CA LYS A 86 4.91 -8.42 26.28
C LYS A 86 3.89 -9.55 26.33
N ARG A 87 3.42 -10.04 25.18
CA ARG A 87 2.53 -11.21 25.14
C ARG A 87 3.25 -12.39 25.80
N ASN A 88 2.97 -12.61 27.08
CA ASN A 88 3.28 -13.78 27.93
C ASN A 88 4.67 -14.44 27.88
N CYS A 89 5.69 -13.85 27.27
CA CYS A 89 7.05 -14.35 27.36
C CYS A 89 8.02 -13.18 27.58
N GLN A 90 8.80 -13.23 28.66
CA GLN A 90 10.04 -12.46 28.76
C GLN A 90 10.85 -12.79 27.49
N ASN A 91 11.08 -11.79 26.64
CA ASN A 91 11.73 -11.85 25.31
C ASN A 91 10.83 -12.09 24.09
N SER A 92 9.55 -11.67 24.10
CA SER A 92 8.73 -11.70 22.88
C SER A 92 9.16 -10.62 21.86
N GLU A 93 10.10 -10.94 20.98
CA GLU A 93 10.38 -10.16 19.78
C GLU A 93 9.12 -10.14 18.90
N THR A 94 8.68 -8.95 18.49
CA THR A 94 7.57 -8.82 17.53
C THR A 94 8.11 -8.56 16.14
N GLU A 95 7.78 -9.41 15.17
CA GLU A 95 8.13 -9.17 13.77
C GLU A 95 7.30 -8.01 13.21
N VAL A 96 7.98 -7.06 12.59
CA VAL A 96 7.39 -5.87 11.98
C VAL A 96 7.95 -5.66 10.58
N THR A 97 7.18 -4.96 9.77
CA THR A 97 7.60 -4.47 8.46
C THR A 97 7.82 -2.97 8.54
N LEU A 98 8.96 -2.52 8.03
CA LEU A 98 9.36 -1.13 7.92
C LEU A 98 9.17 -0.70 6.47
N LYS A 99 8.19 0.17 6.22
CA LYS A 99 8.04 0.84 4.92
C LYS A 99 8.73 2.19 5.00
N LYS A 100 9.90 2.29 4.39
CA LYS A 100 10.74 3.48 4.33
C LYS A 100 10.38 4.27 3.08
N PHE A 101 10.07 5.55 3.24
CA PHE A 101 9.79 6.46 2.12
C PHE A 101 11.07 7.18 1.73
N ASP A 102 11.32 7.30 0.43
CA ASP A 102 12.47 8.07 -0.04
C ASP A 102 12.31 9.55 0.30
N ASN A 103 13.43 10.25 0.50
CA ASN A 103 13.45 11.66 0.91
C ASN A 103 12.78 12.63 -0.08
N PHE A 104 12.47 12.17 -1.29
CA PHE A 104 11.82 12.94 -2.34
C PHE A 104 10.30 12.77 -2.36
N VAL A 105 9.74 11.88 -1.53
CA VAL A 105 8.30 11.70 -1.42
C VAL A 105 7.68 12.92 -0.76
N ASN A 106 6.53 13.36 -1.29
CA ASN A 106 5.76 14.44 -0.69
C ASN A 106 5.25 14.00 0.69
N ILE A 107 5.54 14.79 1.72
CA ILE A 107 5.12 14.50 3.09
C ILE A 107 3.60 14.37 3.24
N ASN A 108 2.81 15.10 2.43
CA ASN A 108 1.36 14.97 2.46
C ASN A 108 0.89 13.59 1.99
N ASP A 109 1.60 12.96 1.04
CA ASP A 109 1.26 11.62 0.57
C ASP A 109 1.55 10.59 1.67
N VAL A 110 2.68 10.76 2.37
CA VAL A 110 3.04 9.94 3.53
C VAL A 110 2.01 10.09 4.65
N LEU A 111 1.62 11.32 4.98
CA LEU A 111 0.61 11.61 6.01
C LEU A 111 -0.78 11.09 5.63
N ASN A 112 -1.17 11.20 4.36
CA ASN A 112 -2.43 10.65 3.86
C ASN A 112 -2.46 9.12 3.98
N GLU A 113 -1.37 8.45 3.62
CA GLU A 113 -1.27 7.00 3.77
C GLU A 113 -1.37 6.58 5.25
N MET A 114 -0.66 7.28 6.14
CA MET A 114 -0.74 7.06 7.59
C MET A 114 -2.15 7.31 8.14
N GLY A 115 -2.79 8.41 7.72
CA GLY A 115 -4.14 8.77 8.11
C GLY A 115 -5.15 7.70 7.72
N ASN A 116 -5.05 7.19 6.48
CA ASN A 116 -5.88 6.09 5.99
C ASN A 116 -5.71 4.84 6.86
N HIS A 117 -4.47 4.43 7.16
CA HIS A 117 -4.21 3.29 8.04
C HIS A 117 -4.75 3.47 9.46
N LEU A 118 -4.72 4.68 10.02
CA LEU A 118 -5.28 4.95 11.34
C LEU A 118 -6.80 4.80 11.33
N ILE A 119 -7.47 5.38 10.33
CA ILE A 119 -8.91 5.28 10.16
C ILE A 119 -9.31 3.81 9.97
N THR A 120 -8.69 3.08 9.05
CA THR A 120 -9.07 1.70 8.74
C THR A 120 -8.72 0.69 9.84
N ASN A 121 -7.64 0.92 10.60
CA ASN A 121 -7.31 0.07 11.76
C ASN A 121 -8.25 0.27 12.96
N SER A 122 -8.94 1.42 13.03
CA SER A 122 -9.90 1.70 14.11
C SER A 122 -11.25 0.98 13.93
N ILE A 123 -11.47 0.35 12.78
CA ILE A 123 -12.76 -0.27 12.40
C ILE A 123 -12.74 -1.78 12.67
N ILE A 124 -13.94 -2.32 12.93
CA ILE A 124 -14.19 -3.76 13.02
C ILE A 124 -13.73 -4.43 11.70
N TYR A 125 -13.23 -5.68 11.75
CA TYR A 125 -12.84 -6.53 10.59
C TYR A 125 -11.38 -6.51 10.11
N TYR A 126 -10.43 -5.88 10.82
CA TYR A 126 -8.99 -5.92 10.45
C TYR A 126 -8.80 -5.57 8.96
N MET A 127 -9.35 -4.43 8.55
CA MET A 127 -9.45 -4.05 7.14
C MET A 127 -8.08 -3.83 6.52
N SER A 128 -7.22 -3.09 7.22
CA SER A 128 -5.84 -2.83 6.81
C SER A 128 -4.85 -3.61 7.66
N ILE A 129 -3.61 -3.68 7.17
CA ILE A 129 -2.50 -4.16 7.99
C ILE A 129 -2.34 -3.24 9.21
N LYS A 130 -2.05 -3.84 10.36
CA LYS A 130 -1.93 -3.08 11.60
C LYS A 130 -0.77 -2.09 11.50
N PHE A 131 -1.09 -0.82 11.73
CA PHE A 131 -0.14 0.26 11.80
C PHE A 131 0.26 0.48 13.27
N TYR A 132 1.54 0.39 13.56
CA TYR A 132 2.06 0.57 14.91
C TYR A 132 2.54 2.00 15.17
N GLY A 133 2.88 2.75 14.13
CA GLY A 133 3.36 4.11 14.24
C GLY A 133 4.48 4.43 13.26
N ILE A 134 5.20 5.49 13.55
CA ILE A 134 6.24 6.04 12.69
C ILE A 134 7.59 6.08 13.39
N THR A 135 8.64 6.00 12.62
CA THR A 135 10.01 6.26 13.05
C THR A 135 10.76 6.97 11.93
N GLN A 136 12.02 7.32 12.17
CA GLN A 136 12.87 7.98 11.20
C GLN A 136 14.21 7.25 11.12
N ASP A 137 14.76 7.19 9.91
CA ASP A 137 16.15 6.78 9.73
C ASP A 137 17.08 7.87 10.30
N PRO A 138 17.96 7.56 11.25
CA PRO A 138 18.80 8.56 11.90
C PRO A 138 19.90 9.13 10.99
N GLU A 139 20.27 8.44 9.91
CA GLU A 139 21.33 8.87 9.00
C GLU A 139 20.75 9.80 7.92
N ILE A 140 19.73 9.31 7.20
CA ILE A 140 19.20 10.01 6.03
C ILE A 140 17.88 10.73 6.29
N HIS A 141 17.36 10.67 7.52
CA HIS A 141 16.15 11.38 7.96
C HIS A 141 14.87 11.02 7.19
N SER A 142 14.86 9.87 6.52
CA SER A 142 13.69 9.35 5.81
C SER A 142 12.62 8.88 6.78
N HIS A 143 11.36 9.17 6.46
CA HIS A 143 10.22 8.70 7.25
C HIS A 143 10.00 7.20 7.05
N ILE A 144 9.72 6.49 8.14
CA ILE A 144 9.48 5.06 8.13
C ILE A 144 8.16 4.78 8.84
N MET A 145 7.26 4.07 8.17
CA MET A 145 6.08 3.47 8.79
C MET A 145 6.42 2.09 9.36
N VAL A 146 5.98 1.84 10.58
CA VAL A 146 6.10 0.54 11.26
C VAL A 146 4.76 -0.17 11.17
N LEU A 147 4.74 -1.27 10.43
CA LEU A 147 3.55 -2.07 10.11
C LEU A 147 3.69 -3.48 10.69
N GLN A 148 2.57 -4.17 10.87
CA GLN A 148 2.56 -5.60 11.17
C GLN A 148 3.24 -6.39 10.03
N TYR A 149 4.01 -7.41 10.40
CA TYR A 149 4.56 -8.33 9.42
C TYR A 149 3.47 -9.24 8.85
N ALA A 150 3.28 -9.18 7.52
CA ALA A 150 2.38 -10.06 6.78
C ALA A 150 3.05 -11.41 6.51
N LYS A 151 3.04 -12.30 7.51
CA LYS A 151 3.75 -13.59 7.46
C LYS A 151 3.33 -14.49 6.28
N ASP A 152 2.08 -14.38 5.85
CA ASP A 152 1.52 -15.18 4.75
C ASP A 152 1.70 -14.47 3.39
N GLY A 153 2.35 -13.31 3.39
CA GLY A 153 2.72 -12.56 2.19
C GLY A 153 1.53 -11.84 1.52
N ASN A 154 1.63 -11.66 0.20
CA ASN A 154 0.59 -11.03 -0.61
C ASN A 154 -0.24 -12.06 -1.39
N LEU A 155 -1.46 -11.66 -1.74
CA LEU A 155 -2.44 -12.51 -2.42
C LEU A 155 -1.95 -12.98 -3.79
N ARG A 156 -1.16 -12.16 -4.52
CA ARG A 156 -0.61 -12.52 -5.84
C ARG A 156 0.25 -13.77 -5.74
N GLU A 157 1.23 -13.79 -4.84
CA GLU A 157 2.13 -14.93 -4.68
C GLU A 157 1.39 -16.13 -4.07
N TYR A 158 0.44 -15.90 -3.15
CA TYR A 158 -0.40 -16.96 -2.60
C TYR A 158 -1.21 -17.68 -3.68
N VAL A 159 -1.93 -16.92 -4.53
CA VAL A 159 -2.73 -17.49 -5.61
C VAL A 159 -1.84 -18.18 -6.64
N LYS A 160 -0.71 -17.57 -7.01
CA LYS A 160 0.24 -18.14 -7.97
C LYS A 160 0.78 -19.51 -7.52
N THR A 161 1.06 -19.68 -6.24
CA THR A 161 1.61 -20.92 -5.68
C THR A 161 0.55 -21.96 -5.33
N ASN A 162 -0.69 -21.54 -5.03
CA ASN A 162 -1.74 -22.43 -4.53
C ASN A 162 -2.95 -22.57 -5.47
N PHE A 163 -2.88 -22.07 -6.72
CA PHE A 163 -4.04 -21.98 -7.62
C PHE A 163 -4.87 -23.27 -7.73
N ASN A 164 -4.18 -24.43 -7.81
CA ASN A 164 -4.81 -25.74 -7.93
C ASN A 164 -5.34 -26.29 -6.59
N ASN A 165 -4.85 -25.79 -5.46
CA ASN A 165 -5.24 -26.21 -4.11
C ASN A 165 -6.45 -25.41 -3.58
N ILE A 166 -6.74 -24.24 -4.15
CA ILE A 166 -7.87 -23.40 -3.76
C ILE A 166 -9.13 -23.87 -4.50
N ASN A 167 -10.10 -24.39 -3.78
CA ASN A 167 -11.37 -24.82 -4.36
C ASN A 167 -12.31 -23.62 -4.66
N TRP A 168 -13.38 -23.85 -5.42
CA TRP A 168 -14.31 -22.80 -5.82
C TRP A 168 -14.98 -22.07 -4.65
N SER A 169 -15.32 -22.79 -3.58
CA SER A 169 -15.90 -22.18 -2.38
C SER A 169 -14.93 -21.19 -1.73
N GLN A 170 -13.65 -21.55 -1.61
CA GLN A 170 -12.60 -20.67 -1.09
C GLN A 170 -12.37 -19.44 -1.99
N LYS A 171 -12.42 -19.61 -3.33
CA LYS A 171 -12.31 -18.49 -4.28
C LYS A 171 -13.47 -17.50 -4.10
N LEU A 172 -14.69 -18.01 -3.98
CA LEU A 172 -15.87 -17.18 -3.74
C LEU A 172 -15.81 -16.47 -2.39
N TYR A 173 -15.36 -17.16 -1.34
CA TYR A 173 -15.16 -16.56 -0.02
C TYR A 173 -14.16 -15.40 -0.07
N LEU A 174 -13.01 -15.59 -0.73
CA LEU A 174 -12.00 -14.55 -0.90
C LEU A 174 -12.56 -13.32 -1.64
N LEU A 175 -13.31 -13.54 -2.72
CA LEU A 175 -13.94 -12.46 -3.49
C LEU A 175 -14.99 -11.70 -2.66
N LEU A 176 -15.79 -12.43 -1.87
CA LEU A 176 -16.77 -11.84 -0.97
C LEU A 176 -16.09 -11.00 0.12
N GLU A 177 -15.04 -11.52 0.75
CA GLU A 177 -14.26 -10.80 1.76
C GLU A 177 -13.67 -9.51 1.19
N LEU A 178 -13.04 -9.58 0.00
CA LEU A 178 -12.51 -8.38 -0.69
C LEU A 178 -13.61 -7.36 -0.99
N SER A 179 -14.75 -7.82 -1.50
CA SER A 179 -15.87 -6.94 -1.85
C SER A 179 -16.43 -6.22 -0.62
N LEU A 180 -16.58 -6.94 0.50
CA LEU A 180 -17.04 -6.36 1.76
C LEU A 180 -16.05 -5.34 2.31
N LYS A 181 -14.75 -5.64 2.29
CA LYS A 181 -13.71 -4.70 2.74
C LYS A 181 -13.67 -3.45 1.87
N MET A 182 -13.70 -3.60 0.54
CA MET A 182 -13.74 -2.45 -0.38
C MET A 182 -14.99 -1.59 -0.20
N MET A 183 -16.17 -2.22 0.00
CA MET A 183 -17.40 -1.49 0.32
C MET A 183 -17.22 -0.65 1.58
N LYS A 184 -16.63 -1.22 2.64
CA LYS A 184 -16.35 -0.49 3.89
C LYS A 184 -15.33 0.63 3.73
N ILE A 185 -14.29 0.46 2.90
CA ILE A 185 -13.34 1.54 2.60
C ILE A 185 -14.06 2.70 1.91
N HIS A 186 -14.93 2.40 0.94
CA HIS A 186 -15.69 3.42 0.22
C HIS A 186 -16.75 4.11 1.09
N GLU A 187 -17.35 3.43 2.08
CA GLU A 187 -18.25 4.06 3.07
C GLU A 187 -17.54 5.16 3.88
N LEU A 188 -16.20 5.14 3.95
CA LEU A 188 -15.37 6.14 4.62
C LEU A 188 -14.89 7.26 3.68
N ASP A 189 -15.38 7.28 2.44
CA ASP A 189 -14.94 8.19 1.36
C ASP A 189 -13.43 8.06 1.04
N ILE A 190 -12.85 6.88 1.31
CA ILE A 190 -11.46 6.56 0.97
C ILE A 190 -11.43 5.84 -0.38
N VAL A 191 -10.55 6.29 -1.28
CA VAL A 191 -10.23 5.57 -2.51
C VAL A 191 -8.85 4.94 -2.33
N HIS A 192 -8.74 3.62 -2.48
CA HIS A 192 -7.47 2.90 -2.28
C HIS A 192 -6.37 3.30 -3.30
N GLN A 193 -6.76 3.70 -4.51
CA GLN A 193 -5.89 4.17 -5.62
C GLN A 193 -4.93 3.14 -6.23
N ASP A 194 -4.45 2.16 -5.47
CA ASP A 194 -3.52 1.11 -5.95
C ASP A 194 -3.98 -0.31 -5.59
N PHE A 195 -5.26 -0.59 -5.83
CA PHE A 195 -5.86 -1.88 -5.44
C PHE A 195 -5.46 -3.00 -6.42
N HIS A 196 -4.54 -3.85 -6.00
CA HIS A 196 -4.13 -5.05 -6.75
C HIS A 196 -3.72 -6.21 -5.83
N PRO A 197 -3.67 -7.47 -6.32
CA PRO A 197 -3.34 -8.66 -5.49
C PRO A 197 -1.96 -8.63 -4.80
N GLY A 198 -1.10 -7.71 -5.20
CA GLY A 198 0.21 -7.50 -4.56
C GLY A 198 0.16 -6.62 -3.30
N ASN A 199 -0.86 -5.78 -3.16
CA ASN A 199 -1.09 -4.93 -1.99
C ASN A 199 -2.12 -5.55 -1.03
N ILE A 200 -2.79 -6.62 -1.43
CA ILE A 200 -3.64 -7.41 -0.55
C ILE A 200 -2.75 -8.37 0.24
N LEU A 201 -2.62 -8.13 1.55
CA LEU A 201 -1.71 -8.84 2.45
C LEU A 201 -2.47 -9.83 3.35
N SER A 202 -1.75 -10.75 3.96
CA SER A 202 -2.31 -11.64 4.99
C SER A 202 -1.33 -11.83 6.15
N SER A 203 -1.80 -11.56 7.37
CA SER A 203 -1.03 -11.71 8.60
C SER A 203 -1.47 -12.94 9.42
N ASP A 204 -2.62 -13.50 9.07
CA ASP A 204 -3.08 -14.81 9.48
C ASP A 204 -3.81 -15.50 8.32
N LYS A 205 -3.63 -16.83 8.19
CA LYS A 205 -4.24 -17.69 7.15
C LYS A 205 -5.78 -17.61 7.02
N LYS A 206 -6.44 -16.77 7.82
CA LYS A 206 -7.88 -16.65 7.93
C LYS A 206 -8.43 -15.33 7.38
N SER A 207 -7.61 -14.28 7.28
CA SER A 207 -8.08 -12.97 6.82
C SER A 207 -7.08 -12.29 5.89
N ILE A 208 -7.63 -11.53 4.94
CA ILE A 208 -6.85 -10.66 4.04
C ILE A 208 -6.94 -9.22 4.50
N GLN A 209 -5.94 -8.41 4.22
CA GLN A 209 -5.86 -7.00 4.58
C GLN A 209 -5.63 -6.20 3.30
N ILE A 210 -6.35 -5.10 3.14
CA ILE A 210 -6.26 -4.17 2.02
C ILE A 210 -5.49 -2.95 2.47
#